data_AF-A0AA39K1Z5-F1
#
_entry.id   AF-A0AA39K1Z5-F1
#
_cell.length_a   1.000
_cell.length_b   1.000
_cell.length_c   1.000
_cell.angle_alpha   90.00
_cell.angle_beta   90.00
_cell.angle_gamma   90.00
#
_symmetry.space_group_name_H-M   'P 1'
#
loop_
_entity.id
_entity.type
_entity.pdbx_description
1 polymer ?
#
loop_
_entity_poly.entity_id
_entity_poly.type
_entity_poly.pdbx_seq_one_letter_code
_entity_poly.pdbx_strand_id
1 'polypeptide(L)'
;MTGLSDTTINLEGTIRFEPDIPYWTGNAFYFEFQDSVTFWLLGGENIVLNGGGTLDGAGQDWYDEFPSNDTLLRPIILMVYQANNVVVEDIQMVNGPS
;
A
#
# COMPACT_ATOMS: atom_id res chain seq x y z
N MET A 1 -0.53 9.35 1.67
CA MET A 1 0.15 10.65 1.48
C MET A 1 -0.02 11.11 0.05
N THR A 2 -0.86 12.12 -0.15
CA THR A 2 -1.12 12.72 -1.46
C THR A 2 -0.83 14.22 -1.41
N GLY A 3 -0.68 14.85 -2.59
CA GLY A 3 -0.36 16.28 -2.69
C GLY A 3 1.08 16.62 -2.30
N LEU A 4 2.00 15.67 -2.36
CA LEU A 4 3.43 15.94 -2.16
C LEU A 4 3.99 16.75 -3.33
N SER A 5 5.04 17.53 -3.08
CA SER A 5 5.74 18.32 -4.10
C SER A 5 7.22 18.34 -3.75
N ASP A 6 8.07 17.99 -4.73
CA ASP A 6 9.53 18.00 -4.61
C ASP A 6 10.02 17.27 -3.35
N THR A 7 9.51 16.06 -3.12
CA THR A 7 9.68 15.32 -1.86
C THR A 7 10.48 14.04 -2.07
N THR A 8 11.51 13.83 -1.24
CA THR A 8 12.21 12.55 -1.12
C THR A 8 11.83 11.88 0.19
N ILE A 9 11.38 10.63 0.11
CA ILE A 9 11.05 9.77 1.25
C ILE A 9 12.12 8.69 1.32
N ASN A 10 12.94 8.74 2.37
CA ASN A 10 13.94 7.72 2.67
C ASN A 10 13.37 6.73 3.70
N LEU A 11 12.91 5.59 3.22
CA LEU A 11 12.44 4.47 4.02
C LEU A 11 13.56 3.44 4.17
N GLU A 12 14.25 3.48 5.31
CA GLU A 12 15.38 2.57 5.62
C GLU A 12 14.95 1.37 6.48
N GLY A 13 13.85 1.52 7.22
CA GLY A 13 13.30 0.48 8.09
C GLY A 13 12.14 -0.29 7.46
N THR A 14 11.37 -0.97 8.29
CA THR A 14 10.16 -1.69 7.86
C THR A 14 8.90 -0.94 8.27
N ILE A 15 8.04 -0.61 7.31
CA ILE A 15 6.63 -0.34 7.58
C ILE A 15 5.89 -1.66 7.42
N ARG A 16 5.41 -2.22 8.53
CA ARG A 16 4.53 -3.38 8.53
C ARG A 16 3.09 -2.92 8.77
N PHE A 17 2.19 -3.29 7.88
CA PHE A 17 0.77 -3.03 8.04
C PHE A 17 0.19 -4.03 9.03
N GLU A 18 -0.51 -3.54 10.06
CA GLU A 18 -1.17 -4.41 11.03
C GLU A 18 -2.28 -5.21 10.31
N PRO A 19 -2.34 -6.55 10.43
CA PRO A 19 -3.32 -7.36 9.70
C PRO A 19 -4.73 -7.33 10.34
N ASP A 20 -5.19 -6.14 10.75
CA ASP A 20 -6.53 -5.92 11.30
C ASP A 20 -7.56 -5.82 10.15
N ILE A 21 -8.06 -6.97 9.71
CA ILE A 21 -9.04 -7.06 8.61
C ILE A 21 -10.26 -6.17 8.87
N PRO A 22 -10.94 -6.23 10.05
CA PRO A 22 -12.06 -5.34 10.34
C PRO A 22 -11.74 -3.85 10.20
N TYR A 23 -10.57 -3.40 10.67
CA TYR A 23 -10.15 -2.01 10.50
C TYR A 23 -9.99 -1.65 9.02
N TRP A 24 -9.24 -2.46 8.27
CA TRP A 24 -8.90 -2.14 6.88
C TRP A 24 -10.09 -2.21 5.92
N THR A 25 -11.08 -3.08 6.16
CA THR A 25 -12.32 -3.10 5.38
C THR A 25 -13.06 -1.75 5.43
N GLY A 26 -12.92 -0.97 6.50
CA GLY A 26 -13.54 0.35 6.65
C GLY A 26 -12.63 1.56 6.40
N ASN A 27 -11.30 1.37 6.39
CA ASN A 27 -10.34 2.48 6.40
C ASN A 27 -9.30 2.44 5.27
N ALA A 28 -9.19 1.35 4.52
CA ALA A 28 -8.35 1.31 3.33
C ALA A 28 -8.92 2.24 2.24
N PHE A 29 -8.05 2.73 1.35
CA PHE A 29 -8.49 3.62 0.28
C PHE A 29 -9.14 2.81 -0.85
N TYR A 30 -10.44 3.01 -1.07
CA TYR A 30 -11.23 2.29 -2.06
C TYR A 30 -11.24 2.95 -3.45
N PHE A 31 -11.14 2.13 -4.49
CA PHE A 31 -11.14 2.52 -5.90
C PHE A 31 -12.30 1.86 -6.65
N GLU A 32 -13.38 2.61 -6.88
CA GLU A 32 -14.63 2.10 -7.45
C GLU A 32 -14.46 1.40 -8.81
N PHE A 33 -13.69 1.98 -9.73
CA PHE A 33 -13.55 1.40 -11.07
C PHE A 33 -12.82 0.05 -11.06
N GLN A 34 -11.86 -0.14 -10.16
CA GLN A 34 -11.07 -1.36 -10.06
C GLN A 34 -11.67 -2.37 -9.07
N ASP A 35 -12.67 -1.94 -8.28
CA ASP A 35 -13.16 -2.65 -7.10
C ASP A 35 -12.00 -3.16 -6.23
N SER A 36 -11.12 -2.23 -5.84
CA SER A 36 -9.89 -2.55 -5.12
C SER A 36 -9.65 -1.58 -3.96
N VAL A 37 -8.85 -2.01 -2.99
CA VAL A 37 -8.43 -1.19 -1.86
C VAL A 37 -6.91 -1.18 -1.72
N THR A 38 -6.34 -0.17 -1.09
CA THR A 38 -4.89 -0.09 -0.81
C THR A 38 -4.60 0.45 0.58
N PHE A 39 -3.49 0.01 1.17
CA PHE A 39 -3.02 0.53 2.46
C PHE A 39 -2.45 1.94 2.32
N TRP A 40 -1.58 2.17 1.32
CA TRP A 40 -0.85 3.42 1.19
C TRP A 40 -1.00 4.04 -0.20
N LEU A 41 -1.61 5.22 -0.25
CA LEU A 41 -1.56 6.11 -1.41
C LEU A 41 -0.32 7.00 -1.40
N LEU A 42 0.41 7.00 -2.52
CA LEU A 42 1.49 7.95 -2.80
C LEU A 42 1.10 8.82 -4.00
N GLY A 43 0.94 10.13 -3.79
CA GLY A 43 0.49 11.04 -4.83
C GLY A 43 1.07 12.45 -4.72
N GLY A 44 1.16 13.16 -5.85
CA GLY A 44 1.80 14.48 -5.95
C GLY A 44 2.77 14.60 -7.12
N GLU A 45 3.68 15.56 -7.07
CA GLU A 45 4.62 15.86 -8.15
C GLU A 45 6.08 15.78 -7.68
N ASN A 46 6.96 15.20 -8.51
CA ASN A 46 8.40 15.08 -8.24
C ASN A 46 8.69 14.38 -6.90
N ILE A 47 8.32 13.09 -6.83
CA ILE A 47 8.48 12.28 -5.62
C ILE A 47 9.53 11.20 -5.86
N VAL A 48 10.42 10.99 -4.89
CA VAL A 48 11.30 9.83 -4.83
C VAL A 48 11.04 9.07 -3.54
N LEU A 49 10.69 7.79 -3.64
CA LEU A 49 10.64 6.84 -2.51
C LEU A 49 11.79 5.83 -2.69
N ASN A 50 12.74 5.83 -1.75
CA ASN A 50 13.96 5.03 -1.76
C ASN A 50 14.36 4.71 -0.30
N GLY A 51 15.47 4.00 -0.05
CA GLY A 51 16.12 3.88 1.25
C GLY A 51 16.55 2.46 1.63
N GLY A 52 16.29 1.45 0.79
CA GLY A 52 16.63 0.05 1.05
C GLY A 52 15.69 -0.67 2.03
N GLY A 53 14.66 0.00 2.53
CA GLY A 53 13.74 -0.52 3.52
C GLY A 53 12.64 -1.42 2.94
N THR A 54 11.68 -1.80 3.79
CA THR A 54 10.64 -2.80 3.48
C THR A 54 9.22 -2.29 3.75
N LEU A 55 8.31 -2.58 2.84
CA LEU A 55 6.87 -2.52 3.05
C LEU A 55 6.35 -3.95 3.20
N ASP A 56 5.87 -4.31 4.39
CA ASP A 56 5.36 -5.65 4.72
C ASP A 56 3.84 -5.60 4.89
N GLY A 57 3.13 -6.20 3.94
CA GLY A 57 1.66 -6.21 3.90
C GLY A 57 0.99 -7.12 4.92
N ALA A 58 1.75 -7.93 5.68
CA ALA A 58 1.22 -8.90 6.64
C ALA A 58 0.11 -9.81 6.05
N GLY A 59 0.29 -10.26 4.81
CA GLY A 59 -0.76 -10.92 4.00
C GLY A 59 -1.32 -12.24 4.54
N GLN A 60 -0.69 -12.91 5.50
CA GLN A 60 -1.09 -14.26 5.92
C GLN A 60 -2.55 -14.33 6.39
N ASP A 61 -2.97 -13.42 7.28
CA ASP A 61 -4.35 -13.41 7.79
C ASP A 61 -5.37 -13.16 6.68
N TRP A 62 -5.00 -12.36 5.66
CA TRP A 62 -5.83 -12.13 4.48
C TRP A 62 -5.97 -13.39 3.61
N TYR A 63 -4.89 -14.16 3.46
CA TYR A 63 -4.93 -15.42 2.72
C TYR A 63 -5.77 -16.47 3.42
N ASP A 64 -5.77 -16.48 4.76
CA ASP A 64 -6.53 -17.42 5.57
C ASP A 64 -8.03 -17.08 5.61
N GLU A 65 -8.40 -15.80 5.58
CA GLU A 65 -9.80 -15.34 5.59
C GLU A 65 -10.47 -15.40 4.20
N PHE A 66 -9.72 -15.18 3.12
CA PHE A 66 -10.29 -15.09 1.78
C PHE A 66 -11.10 -16.33 1.33
N PRO A 67 -10.69 -17.58 1.63
CA PRO A 67 -11.48 -18.76 1.29
C PRO A 67 -12.86 -18.82 1.95
N SER A 68 -13.06 -18.20 3.12
CA SER A 68 -14.37 -18.09 3.77
C SER A 68 -15.17 -16.86 3.35
N ASN A 69 -14.53 -15.88 2.72
CA ASN A 69 -15.14 -14.65 2.24
C ASN A 69 -14.49 -14.21 0.92
N ASP A 70 -14.97 -14.78 -0.19
CA ASP A 70 -14.44 -14.55 -1.55
C ASP A 70 -14.71 -13.14 -2.09
N THR A 71 -15.53 -12.36 -1.40
CA THR A 71 -15.80 -10.94 -1.67
C THR A 71 -14.94 -9.98 -0.83
N LEU A 72 -14.06 -10.50 0.04
CA LEU A 72 -13.16 -9.68 0.84
C LEU A 72 -12.16 -8.95 -0.06
N LEU A 73 -12.24 -7.62 -0.05
CA LEU A 73 -11.25 -6.77 -0.70
C LEU A 73 -9.93 -6.79 0.09
N ARG A 74 -8.91 -7.42 -0.50
CA ARG A 74 -7.56 -7.53 0.05
C ARG A 74 -6.70 -6.34 -0.40
N PRO A 75 -6.09 -5.55 0.51
CA PRO A 75 -5.39 -4.32 0.13
C PRO A 75 -4.08 -4.51 -0.65
N ILE A 76 -3.90 -3.68 -1.67
CA ILE A 76 -2.62 -3.45 -2.34
C ILE A 76 -1.68 -2.68 -1.39
N ILE A 77 -0.40 -3.07 -1.28
CA ILE A 77 0.58 -2.45 -0.37
C ILE A 77 0.74 -0.95 -0.63
N LEU A 78 1.06 -0.58 -1.86
CA LEU A 78 1.35 0.78 -2.29
C LEU A 78 0.68 1.05 -3.63
N MET A 79 -0.09 2.13 -3.71
CA MET A 79 -0.63 2.64 -4.96
C MET A 79 -0.12 4.05 -5.23
N VAL A 80 0.55 4.23 -6.37
CA VAL A 80 0.89 5.55 -6.90
C VAL A 80 -0.36 6.11 -7.58
N TYR A 81 -0.90 7.21 -7.06
CA TYR A 81 -2.20 7.73 -7.46
C TYR A 81 -2.17 9.25 -7.61
N GLN A 82 -2.77 9.76 -8.70
CA GLN A 82 -2.77 11.19 -9.05
C GLN A 82 -1.38 11.81 -8.90
N ALA A 83 -0.40 11.20 -9.56
CA ALA A 83 1.00 11.59 -9.42
C ALA A 83 1.65 11.89 -10.77
N ASN A 84 2.59 12.84 -10.77
CA ASN A 84 3.42 13.21 -11.92
C ASN A 84 4.89 13.12 -11.52
N ASN A 85 5.71 12.46 -12.34
CA ASN A 85 7.14 12.25 -12.08
C ASN A 85 7.44 11.62 -10.70
N VAL A 86 7.16 10.33 -10.56
CA VAL A 86 7.42 9.54 -9.35
C VAL A 86 8.45 8.46 -9.63
N VAL A 87 9.44 8.34 -8.75
CA VAL A 87 10.38 7.23 -8.70
C VAL A 87 10.14 6.44 -7.41
N VAL A 88 9.94 5.13 -7.54
CA VAL A 88 9.99 4.19 -6.42
C VAL A 88 11.09 3.20 -6.76
N GLU A 89 12.16 3.19 -5.97
CA GLU A 89 13.33 2.35 -6.20
C GLU A 89 13.92 1.89 -4.87
N ASP A 90 14.66 0.78 -4.88
CA ASP A 90 15.32 0.23 -3.67
C ASP A 90 14.37 0.09 -2.45
N ILE A 91 13.15 -0.38 -2.70
CA ILE A 91 12.17 -0.74 -1.67
C ILE A 91 11.80 -2.21 -1.84
N GLN A 92 11.91 -2.98 -0.77
CA GLN A 92 11.40 -4.35 -0.71
C GLN A 92 9.89 -4.32 -0.42
N MET A 93 9.08 -5.05 -1.18
CA MET A 93 7.66 -5.25 -0.89
C MET A 93 7.39 -6.73 -0.67
N VAL A 94 6.89 -7.08 0.51
CA VAL A 94 6.71 -8.48 0.93
C VAL A 94 5.33 -8.72 1.52
N ASN A 95 4.86 -9.98 1.45
CA ASN A 95 3.60 -10.43 2.04
C ASN A 95 2.39 -9.56 1.67
N GLY A 96 2.23 -9.22 0.39
CA GLY A 96 1.09 -8.42 -0.10
C GLY A 96 -0.24 -9.18 0.06
N PRO A 97 -1.29 -8.58 0.66
CA PRO A 97 -2.57 -9.25 0.85
C PRO A 97 -3.24 -9.75 -0.43
N SER A 98 -3.06 -9.07 -1.56
CA SER A 98 -3.70 -9.35 -2.86
C SER A 98 -2.96 -10.39 -3.69
#